data_AF-A0A7W4HGT8-F1
#
_entry.id   AF-A0A7W4HGT8-F1
#
_cell.length_a   1.000
_cell.length_b   1.000
_cell.length_c   1.000
_cell.angle_alpha   90.00
_cell.angle_beta   90.00
_cell.angle_gamma   90.00
#
_symmetry.space_group_name_H-M   'P 1'
#
loop_
_entity.id
_entity.type
_entity.pdbx_description
1 polymer ?
#
loop_
_entity_poly.entity_id
_entity_poly.type
_entity_poly.pdbx_seq_one_letter_code
_entity_poly.pdbx_strand_id
1 'polypeptide(L)'
;MRKFFFTALVGAMMISCSRDNDDNGSVTNDTSILPTKITYSETGKADKVTTFSYNGNKLMKVTNGFYDEIFTYTGDLITSMNYTDDYSFISNFVFNYDSNGNLISEKSVSYYKRNIIFSEYDITYTINGSTVTAQSVTKKYSQLDGVLSSISTSTITYTLDEKKRPIKRVEVYEDKDLIRNTTSKGTKTFTYQYPNHHGFSENIKGMDKLSYSSFAIGFERVFDLYNPYSYMIYLPFSYIKEDINSTTYHSDGFSYRGFGTDEFKTEYVVNAHNYPTRIEYKSTIEESENRDNGYFTVEYNK
;
A
#
# COMPACT_ATOMS: atom_id res chain seq x y z
N MET A 1 41.67 63.37 48.55
CA MET A 1 41.74 64.18 47.31
C MET A 1 41.91 63.25 46.13
N ARG A 2 41.00 63.35 45.13
CA ARG A 2 41.19 63.09 43.67
C ARG A 2 41.62 61.66 43.26
N LYS A 3 41.02 60.97 42.27
CA LYS A 3 40.08 61.32 41.19
C LYS A 3 39.48 60.04 40.59
N PHE A 4 38.29 60.19 40.05
CA PHE A 4 37.55 59.31 39.14
C PHE A 4 38.35 58.74 37.98
N PHE A 5 37.93 57.59 37.45
CA PHE A 5 37.44 57.50 36.07
C PHE A 5 36.35 56.41 35.92
N PHE A 6 35.19 56.86 35.43
CA PHE A 6 34.13 56.05 34.84
C PHE A 6 34.59 55.52 33.48
N THR A 7 34.16 54.31 33.13
CA THR A 7 33.79 53.98 31.75
C THR A 7 32.69 52.93 31.78
N ALA A 8 31.51 53.36 31.38
CA ALA A 8 30.39 52.49 31.06
C ALA A 8 30.64 51.87 29.68
N LEU A 9 30.40 50.56 29.54
CA LEU A 9 30.03 49.98 28.26
C LEU A 9 28.85 49.04 28.50
N VAL A 10 27.71 49.47 27.95
CA VAL A 10 26.47 48.71 27.83
C VAL A 10 26.72 47.57 26.84
N GLY A 11 26.50 46.33 27.27
CA GLY A 11 26.54 45.14 26.43
C GLY A 11 25.42 44.21 26.85
N ALA A 12 24.47 44.01 25.95
CA ALA A 12 23.18 43.38 26.17
C ALA A 12 23.24 42.00 26.84
N MET A 13 22.37 41.81 27.84
CA MET A 13 21.96 40.49 28.29
C MET A 13 21.18 39.83 27.15
N MET A 14 21.80 38.87 26.46
CA MET A 14 21.04 37.88 25.72
C MET A 14 20.56 36.84 26.73
N ILE A 15 19.33 37.03 27.20
CA ILE A 15 18.53 35.95 27.76
C ILE A 15 18.34 34.95 26.62
N SER A 16 19.21 33.94 26.59
CA SER A 16 18.98 32.76 25.77
C SER A 16 17.81 32.02 26.40
N CYS A 17 16.61 32.30 25.90
CA CYS A 17 15.49 31.38 26.01
C CYS A 17 15.82 30.17 25.13
N SER A 18 16.66 29.25 25.61
CA SER A 18 16.56 27.86 25.16
C SER A 18 15.26 27.34 25.77
N ARG A 19 14.17 27.56 25.04
CA ARG A 19 12.90 26.93 25.34
C ARG A 19 13.13 25.46 25.00
N ASP A 20 13.41 24.68 26.03
CA ASP A 20 13.27 23.24 26.04
C ASP A 20 11.87 22.92 25.53
N ASN A 21 11.79 22.65 24.22
CA ASN A 21 10.65 22.00 23.59
C ASN A 21 11.14 20.66 23.05
N ASP A 22 11.84 19.90 23.88
CA ASP A 22 11.78 18.45 23.84
C ASP A 22 10.47 18.02 24.50
N ASP A 23 9.35 18.54 23.98
CA ASP A 23 8.08 17.87 24.15
C ASP A 23 8.15 16.71 23.18
N ASN A 24 8.78 15.63 23.65
CA ASN A 24 8.67 14.31 23.09
C ASN A 24 7.21 13.90 23.32
N GLY A 25 6.31 14.55 22.58
CA GLY A 25 4.88 14.45 22.71
C GLY A 25 4.56 12.98 22.63
N SER A 26 4.19 12.41 23.77
CA SER A 26 3.67 11.06 23.84
C SER A 26 2.45 11.06 22.95
N VAL A 27 2.62 10.58 21.71
CA VAL A 27 1.52 10.35 20.78
C VAL A 27 0.65 9.31 21.46
N THR A 28 -0.41 9.75 22.13
CA THR A 28 -1.40 8.85 22.69
C THR A 28 -2.08 8.20 21.51
N ASN A 29 -1.87 6.90 21.33
CA ASN A 29 -2.52 6.09 20.30
C ASN A 29 -4.03 6.08 20.56
N ASP A 30 -4.73 7.09 20.07
CA ASP A 30 -6.18 7.15 20.13
C ASP A 30 -6.73 6.19 19.07
N THR A 31 -7.05 4.97 19.51
CA THR A 31 -7.62 3.94 18.65
C THR A 31 -9.02 4.29 18.13
N SER A 32 -9.65 5.38 18.60
CA SER A 32 -10.96 5.81 18.11
C SER A 32 -10.89 6.59 16.80
N ILE A 33 -9.72 7.10 16.41
CA ILE A 33 -9.54 7.86 15.18
C ILE A 33 -9.59 6.92 13.97
N LEU A 34 -10.63 7.05 13.16
CA LEU A 34 -10.88 6.23 11.97
C LEU A 34 -11.13 7.14 10.76
N PRO A 35 -10.56 6.82 9.60
CA PRO A 35 -10.84 7.58 8.41
C PRO A 35 -12.27 7.33 7.93
N THR A 36 -12.99 8.38 7.60
CA THR A 36 -14.38 8.30 7.13
C THR A 36 -14.51 8.56 5.64
N LYS A 37 -13.53 9.26 5.07
CA LYS A 37 -13.54 9.68 3.66
C LYS A 37 -12.14 9.97 3.14
N ILE A 38 -11.91 9.60 1.89
CA ILE A 38 -10.77 10.01 1.07
C ILE A 38 -11.30 10.74 -0.16
N THR A 39 -10.68 11.85 -0.51
CA THR A 39 -10.95 12.56 -1.77
C THR A 39 -9.68 12.64 -2.59
N TYR A 40 -9.71 12.11 -3.81
CA TYR A 40 -8.67 12.35 -4.81
C TYR A 40 -9.02 13.59 -5.62
N SER A 41 -8.12 14.57 -5.64
CA SER A 41 -8.27 15.85 -6.31
C SER A 41 -7.17 16.03 -7.36
N GLU A 42 -7.53 16.57 -8.52
CA GLU A 42 -6.61 16.82 -9.62
C GLU A 42 -7.03 18.07 -10.39
N THR A 43 -6.07 18.93 -10.75
CA THR A 43 -6.34 20.20 -11.45
C THR A 43 -7.13 19.98 -12.74
N GLY A 44 -8.29 20.65 -12.85
CA GLY A 44 -9.12 20.60 -14.06
C GLY A 44 -10.02 19.36 -14.16
N LYS A 45 -10.04 18.48 -13.15
CA LYS A 45 -10.94 17.32 -13.07
C LYS A 45 -11.84 17.41 -11.83
N ALA A 46 -12.95 16.71 -11.87
CA ALA A 46 -13.83 16.58 -10.70
C ALA A 46 -13.18 15.66 -9.66
N ASP A 47 -13.39 16.02 -8.39
CA ASP A 47 -12.94 15.22 -7.26
C ASP A 47 -13.60 13.83 -7.25
N LYS A 48 -12.83 12.81 -6.87
CA LYS A 48 -13.31 11.43 -6.68
C LYS A 48 -13.33 11.13 -5.20
N VAL A 49 -14.51 10.83 -4.66
CA VAL A 49 -14.73 10.64 -3.23
C VAL A 49 -14.93 9.16 -2.93
N THR A 50 -14.19 8.65 -1.95
CA THR A 50 -14.34 7.30 -1.39
C THR A 50 -14.72 7.43 0.08
N THR A 51 -15.69 6.64 0.54
CA THR A 51 -16.24 6.69 1.90
C THR A 51 -16.08 5.35 2.61
N PHE A 52 -15.92 5.41 3.93
CA PHE A 52 -15.63 4.27 4.79
C PHE A 52 -16.73 4.14 5.85
N SER A 53 -17.32 2.95 5.95
CA SER A 53 -18.37 2.64 6.92
C SER A 53 -17.90 1.58 7.89
N TYR A 54 -18.27 1.72 9.17
CA TYR A 54 -17.73 0.90 10.25
C TYR A 54 -18.80 0.31 11.17
N ASN A 55 -18.45 -0.77 11.85
CA ASN A 55 -19.11 -1.28 13.04
C ASN A 55 -18.09 -1.26 14.20
N GLY A 56 -18.17 -0.25 15.07
CA GLY A 56 -17.05 0.09 15.96
C GLY A 56 -15.81 0.43 15.15
N ASN A 57 -14.69 -0.27 15.40
CA ASN A 57 -13.44 -0.09 14.65
C ASN A 57 -13.23 -1.13 13.54
N LYS A 58 -14.27 -1.90 13.19
CA LYS A 58 -14.24 -2.86 12.08
C LYS A 58 -14.75 -2.16 10.84
N LEU A 59 -13.90 -2.03 9.82
CA LEU A 59 -14.28 -1.52 8.52
C LEU A 59 -15.26 -2.49 7.88
N MET A 60 -16.49 -2.06 7.59
CA MET A 60 -17.53 -2.89 6.99
C MET A 60 -17.61 -2.72 5.49
N LYS A 61 -17.47 -1.47 5.02
CA LYS A 61 -17.64 -1.12 3.61
C LYS A 61 -16.76 0.05 3.19
N VAL A 62 -16.17 -0.06 2.00
CA VAL A 62 -15.57 1.06 1.26
C VAL A 62 -16.36 1.26 -0.04
N THR A 63 -16.67 2.50 -0.39
CA THR A 63 -17.41 2.79 -1.63
C THR A 63 -17.07 4.16 -2.22
N ASN A 64 -17.02 4.25 -3.54
CA ASN A 64 -16.81 5.51 -4.26
C ASN A 64 -17.94 5.86 -5.25
N GLY A 65 -19.08 5.16 -5.14
CA GLY A 65 -20.23 5.30 -6.04
C GLY A 65 -20.16 4.46 -7.31
N PHE A 66 -18.99 3.92 -7.68
CA PHE A 66 -18.81 3.01 -8.83
C PHE A 66 -18.45 1.58 -8.43
N TYR A 67 -17.86 1.41 -7.24
CA TYR A 67 -17.58 0.12 -6.66
C TYR A 67 -17.87 0.10 -5.17
N ASP A 68 -18.05 -1.11 -4.67
CA ASP A 68 -18.18 -1.45 -3.26
C ASP A 68 -17.16 -2.53 -2.88
N GLU A 69 -16.47 -2.34 -1.76
CA GLU A 69 -15.71 -3.38 -1.06
C GLU A 69 -16.41 -3.69 0.25
N ILE A 70 -16.75 -4.95 0.50
CA ILE A 70 -17.46 -5.40 1.69
C ILE A 70 -16.58 -6.37 2.48
N PHE A 71 -16.33 -6.05 3.74
CA PHE A 71 -15.43 -6.79 4.61
C PHE A 71 -16.21 -7.65 5.60
N THR A 72 -15.75 -8.88 5.82
CA THR A 72 -16.31 -9.80 6.81
C THR A 72 -15.26 -10.19 7.83
N TYR A 73 -15.68 -10.42 9.07
CA TYR A 73 -14.80 -10.70 10.20
C TYR A 73 -15.20 -11.97 10.93
N THR A 74 -14.19 -12.62 11.51
CA THR A 74 -14.36 -13.56 12.62
C THR A 74 -13.54 -13.04 13.80
N GLY A 75 -14.22 -12.68 14.90
CA GLY A 75 -13.56 -11.91 15.95
C GLY A 75 -13.00 -10.60 15.38
N ASP A 76 -11.73 -10.30 15.62
CA ASP A 76 -11.05 -9.10 15.14
C ASP A 76 -10.26 -9.33 13.82
N LEU A 77 -10.36 -10.51 13.21
CA LEU A 77 -9.66 -10.85 11.96
C LEU A 77 -10.58 -10.65 10.76
N ILE A 78 -10.08 -9.99 9.70
CA ILE A 78 -10.76 -9.89 8.40
C ILE A 78 -10.65 -11.25 7.71
N THR A 79 -11.76 -11.93 7.47
CA THR A 79 -11.77 -13.26 6.83
C THR A 79 -12.11 -13.23 5.35
N SER A 80 -12.75 -12.15 4.88
CA SER A 80 -12.98 -11.94 3.45
C SER A 80 -13.19 -10.48 3.10
N MET A 81 -12.92 -10.16 1.83
CA MET A 81 -13.27 -8.89 1.19
C MET A 81 -13.94 -9.22 -0.15
N ASN A 82 -15.14 -8.69 -0.37
CA ASN A 82 -15.85 -8.82 -1.65
C ASN A 82 -15.89 -7.48 -2.35
N TYR A 83 -15.29 -7.41 -3.52
CA TYR A 83 -15.33 -6.26 -4.43
C TYR A 83 -16.42 -6.48 -5.47
N THR A 84 -17.22 -5.45 -5.72
CA THR A 84 -18.18 -5.40 -6.83
C THR A 84 -18.16 -4.02 -7.46
N ASP A 85 -18.19 -3.95 -8.79
CA ASP A 85 -18.38 -2.69 -9.52
C ASP A 85 -19.66 -2.66 -10.37
N ASP A 86 -19.97 -1.47 -10.85
CA ASP A 86 -21.10 -1.22 -11.77
C ASP A 86 -20.94 -1.94 -13.12
N TYR A 87 -19.72 -2.31 -13.49
CA TYR A 87 -19.39 -3.02 -14.73
C TYR A 87 -19.49 -4.54 -14.61
N SER A 88 -20.07 -5.04 -13.51
CA SER A 88 -20.27 -6.46 -13.26
C SER A 88 -18.96 -7.26 -13.10
N PHE A 89 -17.87 -6.59 -12.74
CA PHE A 89 -16.68 -7.22 -12.19
C PHE A 89 -16.92 -7.51 -10.72
N ILE A 90 -16.58 -8.74 -10.31
CA ILE A 90 -16.68 -9.20 -8.92
C ILE A 90 -15.35 -9.83 -8.57
N SER A 91 -14.79 -9.50 -7.41
CA SER A 91 -13.62 -10.20 -6.88
C SER A 91 -13.83 -10.56 -5.43
N ASN A 92 -13.64 -11.83 -5.07
CA ASN A 92 -13.85 -12.31 -3.71
C ASN A 92 -12.51 -12.77 -3.16
N PHE A 93 -12.05 -12.16 -2.07
CA PHE A 93 -10.86 -12.55 -1.33
C PHE A 93 -11.25 -13.31 -0.07
N VAL A 94 -10.50 -14.36 0.25
CA VAL A 94 -10.60 -15.11 1.50
C VAL A 94 -9.23 -15.13 2.17
N PHE A 95 -9.19 -14.79 3.44
CA PHE A 95 -7.99 -14.72 4.26
C PHE A 95 -8.05 -15.80 5.35
N ASN A 96 -7.02 -16.63 5.47
CA ASN A 96 -6.93 -17.66 6.50
C ASN A 96 -5.76 -17.40 7.44
N TYR A 97 -5.97 -17.72 8.71
CA TYR A 97 -5.02 -17.44 9.79
C TYR A 97 -4.65 -18.71 10.57
N ASP A 98 -3.47 -18.70 11.19
CA ASP A 98 -3.11 -19.67 12.21
C ASP A 98 -3.77 -19.34 13.57
N SER A 99 -3.55 -20.19 14.57
CA SER A 99 -4.06 -19.98 15.93
C SER A 99 -3.51 -18.74 16.63
N ASN A 100 -2.42 -18.16 16.14
CA ASN A 100 -1.80 -16.95 16.67
C ASN A 100 -2.30 -15.68 15.93
N GLY A 101 -3.18 -15.84 14.95
CA GLY A 101 -3.70 -14.75 14.12
C GLY A 101 -2.71 -14.26 13.07
N ASN A 102 -1.69 -15.04 12.70
CA ASN A 102 -0.84 -14.75 11.55
C ASN A 102 -1.53 -15.19 10.27
N LEU A 103 -1.45 -14.39 9.21
CA LEU A 103 -2.00 -14.73 7.90
C LEU A 103 -1.18 -15.87 7.27
N ILE A 104 -1.83 -16.98 6.94
CA ILE A 104 -1.18 -18.18 6.40
C ILE A 104 -1.57 -18.49 4.96
N SER A 105 -2.69 -17.98 4.47
CA SER A 105 -3.02 -18.06 3.04
C SER A 105 -4.07 -17.04 2.66
N GLU A 106 -4.08 -16.75 1.36
CA GLU A 106 -5.12 -15.98 0.72
C GLU A 106 -5.54 -16.65 -0.57
N LYS A 107 -6.80 -16.45 -0.92
CA LYS A 107 -7.36 -16.87 -2.19
C LYS A 107 -8.21 -15.77 -2.75
N SER A 108 -8.17 -15.56 -4.06
CA SER A 108 -9.17 -14.76 -4.73
C SER A 108 -9.66 -15.37 -6.02
N VAL A 109 -10.95 -15.15 -6.30
CA VAL A 109 -11.55 -15.48 -7.58
C VAL A 109 -12.29 -14.26 -8.07
N SER A 110 -11.93 -13.83 -9.27
CA SER A 110 -12.55 -12.69 -9.93
C SER A 110 -13.34 -13.13 -11.15
N TYR A 111 -14.49 -12.49 -11.35
CA TYR A 111 -15.44 -12.78 -12.41
C TYR A 111 -15.67 -11.53 -13.26
N TYR A 112 -15.77 -11.73 -14.56
CA TYR A 112 -16.24 -10.73 -15.51
C TYR A 112 -17.69 -11.05 -15.90
N LYS A 113 -18.55 -10.03 -16.00
CA LYS A 113 -19.99 -10.16 -16.27
C LYS A 113 -20.70 -11.17 -15.33
N ARG A 114 -20.18 -11.33 -14.11
CA ARG A 114 -20.67 -12.21 -13.02
C ARG A 114 -20.66 -13.73 -13.27
N ASN A 115 -20.27 -14.22 -14.44
CA ASN A 115 -20.35 -15.65 -14.76
C ASN A 115 -19.11 -16.22 -15.48
N ILE A 116 -18.20 -15.37 -15.97
CA ILE A 116 -16.95 -15.81 -16.59
C ILE A 116 -15.84 -15.61 -15.57
N ILE A 117 -15.17 -16.69 -15.15
CA ILE A 117 -13.97 -16.58 -14.33
C ILE A 117 -12.93 -15.81 -15.14
N PHE A 118 -12.43 -14.72 -14.58
CA PHE A 118 -11.42 -13.86 -15.19
C PHE A 118 -10.04 -14.14 -14.61
N SER A 119 -9.96 -14.36 -13.30
CA SER A 119 -8.72 -14.70 -12.61
C SER A 119 -8.96 -15.52 -11.36
N GLU A 120 -8.01 -16.39 -11.08
CA GLU A 120 -7.88 -17.09 -9.80
C GLU A 120 -6.50 -16.80 -9.24
N TYR A 121 -6.43 -16.65 -7.93
CA TYR A 121 -5.20 -16.37 -7.21
C TYR A 121 -5.19 -17.20 -5.93
N ASP A 122 -4.07 -17.84 -5.67
CA ASP A 122 -3.80 -18.54 -4.42
C ASP A 122 -2.41 -18.16 -3.94
N ILE A 123 -2.25 -17.90 -2.64
CA ILE A 123 -0.95 -17.72 -1.99
C ILE A 123 -0.96 -18.38 -0.62
N THR A 124 0.16 -19.02 -0.27
CA THR A 124 0.38 -19.60 1.07
C THR A 124 1.64 -19.02 1.66
N TYR A 125 1.57 -18.65 2.94
CA TYR A 125 2.64 -18.02 3.70
C TYR A 125 3.24 -19.00 4.72
N THR A 126 4.54 -18.85 4.97
CA THR A 126 5.27 -19.52 6.04
C THR A 126 6.05 -18.47 6.82
N ILE A 127 5.74 -18.35 8.11
CA ILE A 127 6.30 -17.33 8.99
C ILE A 127 7.51 -17.91 9.73
N ASN A 128 8.65 -17.24 9.62
CA ASN A 128 9.92 -17.60 10.27
C ASN A 128 10.54 -16.36 10.93
N GLY A 129 10.01 -15.95 12.07
CA GLY A 129 10.48 -14.76 12.79
C GLY A 129 10.21 -13.47 12.01
N SER A 130 11.26 -12.72 11.67
CA SER A 130 11.18 -11.48 10.88
C SER A 130 11.12 -11.72 9.37
N THR A 131 11.08 -12.97 8.92
CA THR A 131 10.98 -13.33 7.50
C THR A 131 9.71 -14.12 7.25
N VAL A 132 8.98 -13.76 6.19
CA VAL A 132 7.83 -14.52 5.69
C VAL A 132 8.16 -14.97 4.27
N THR A 133 8.06 -16.27 4.00
CA THR A 133 8.16 -16.80 2.64
C THR A 133 6.78 -17.17 2.13
N ALA A 134 6.52 -16.98 0.85
CA ALA A 134 5.25 -17.31 0.24
C ALA A 134 5.40 -17.99 -1.12
N GLN A 135 4.41 -18.80 -1.47
CA GLN A 135 4.26 -19.40 -2.79
C GLN A 135 2.91 -18.97 -3.35
N SER A 136 2.92 -18.33 -4.53
CA SER A 136 1.69 -17.90 -5.20
C SER A 136 1.52 -18.55 -6.55
N VAL A 137 0.25 -18.71 -6.93
CA VAL A 137 -0.18 -19.12 -8.26
C VAL A 137 -1.32 -18.22 -8.69
N THR A 138 -1.17 -17.60 -9.86
CA THR A 138 -2.21 -16.81 -10.50
C THR A 138 -2.58 -17.47 -11.83
N LYS A 139 -3.87 -17.61 -12.09
CA LYS A 139 -4.39 -18.02 -13.40
C LYS A 139 -5.23 -16.88 -13.95
N LYS A 140 -5.04 -16.57 -15.23
CA LYS A 140 -5.88 -15.62 -15.95
C LYS A 140 -6.60 -16.34 -17.08
N TYR A 141 -7.80 -15.87 -17.35
CA TYR A 141 -8.71 -16.44 -18.32
C TYR A 141 -9.16 -15.36 -19.30
N SER A 142 -9.44 -15.76 -20.53
CA SER A 142 -10.01 -14.91 -21.55
C SER A 142 -11.41 -14.43 -21.14
N GLN A 143 -11.66 -13.12 -21.26
CA GLN A 143 -12.96 -12.51 -20.97
C GLN A 143 -14.06 -12.90 -21.99
N LEU A 144 -13.67 -13.48 -23.12
CA LEU A 144 -14.60 -13.83 -24.21
C LEU A 144 -15.24 -15.21 -24.02
N ASP A 145 -14.43 -16.19 -23.63
CA ASP A 145 -14.78 -17.61 -23.63
C ASP A 145 -14.35 -18.36 -22.36
N GLY A 146 -13.69 -17.69 -21.42
CA GLY A 146 -13.24 -18.29 -20.16
C GLY A 146 -12.08 -19.29 -20.32
N VAL A 147 -11.42 -19.32 -21.47
CA VAL A 147 -10.27 -20.20 -21.71
C VAL A 147 -9.05 -19.69 -20.95
N LEU A 148 -8.30 -20.59 -20.32
CA LEU A 148 -7.07 -20.27 -19.60
C LEU A 148 -6.05 -19.61 -20.54
N SER A 149 -5.69 -18.37 -20.25
CA SER A 149 -4.81 -17.55 -21.09
C SER A 149 -3.41 -17.44 -20.52
N SER A 150 -3.26 -17.41 -19.20
CA SER A 150 -1.93 -17.36 -18.57
C SER A 150 -1.88 -18.04 -17.22
N ILE A 151 -0.69 -18.49 -16.84
CA ILE A 151 -0.37 -18.99 -15.50
C ILE A 151 0.88 -18.29 -15.02
N SER A 152 0.84 -17.73 -13.82
CA SER A 152 1.97 -17.13 -13.13
C SER A 152 2.23 -17.88 -11.85
N THR A 153 3.48 -18.15 -11.54
CA THR A 153 3.91 -18.74 -10.27
C THR A 153 5.03 -17.94 -9.68
N SER A 154 4.98 -17.68 -8.37
CA SER A 154 6.03 -16.93 -7.71
C SER A 154 6.43 -17.52 -6.37
N THR A 155 7.73 -17.44 -6.07
CA THR A 155 8.26 -17.55 -4.71
C THR A 155 8.60 -16.16 -4.20
N ILE A 156 7.98 -15.78 -3.09
CA ILE A 156 8.11 -14.43 -2.52
C ILE A 156 8.76 -14.52 -1.14
N THR A 157 9.65 -13.60 -0.83
CA THR A 157 10.25 -13.44 0.51
C THR A 157 10.04 -12.02 0.99
N TYR A 158 9.38 -11.86 2.13
CA TYR A 158 9.18 -10.61 2.82
C TYR A 158 10.14 -10.54 4.01
N THR A 159 10.85 -9.42 4.14
CA THR A 159 11.57 -9.05 5.37
C THR A 159 10.73 -8.03 6.11
N LEU A 160 10.44 -8.30 7.38
CA LEU A 160 9.59 -7.47 8.23
C LEU A 160 10.41 -6.63 9.21
N ASP A 161 9.89 -5.44 9.54
CA ASP A 161 10.36 -4.66 10.69
C ASP A 161 9.80 -5.19 12.03
N GLU A 162 10.16 -4.53 13.13
CA GLU A 162 9.69 -4.87 14.48
C GLU A 162 8.17 -4.73 14.65
N LYS A 163 7.53 -3.90 13.83
CA LYS A 163 6.06 -3.74 13.78
C LYS A 163 5.41 -4.76 12.83
N LYS A 164 6.16 -5.77 12.37
CA LYS A 164 5.72 -6.81 11.42
C LYS A 164 5.27 -6.25 10.06
N ARG A 165 5.81 -5.10 9.65
CA ARG A 165 5.53 -4.48 8.34
C ARG A 165 6.65 -4.80 7.35
N PRO A 166 6.35 -5.12 6.08
CA PRO A 166 7.39 -5.39 5.09
C PRO A 166 8.30 -4.18 4.83
N ILE A 167 9.61 -4.35 5.01
CA ILE A 167 10.63 -3.37 4.58
C ILE A 167 11.31 -3.81 3.28
N LYS A 168 11.15 -5.07 2.90
CA LYS A 168 11.64 -5.63 1.63
C LYS A 168 10.73 -6.78 1.17
N ARG A 169 10.41 -6.82 -0.12
CA ARG A 169 9.75 -7.94 -0.81
C ARG A 169 10.63 -8.36 -1.98
N VAL A 170 11.04 -9.63 -2.02
CA VAL A 170 11.74 -10.21 -3.16
C VAL A 170 10.87 -11.28 -3.77
N GLU A 171 10.51 -11.14 -5.03
CA GLU A 171 9.68 -12.07 -5.77
C GLU A 171 10.47 -12.65 -6.93
N VAL A 172 10.57 -13.97 -6.98
CA VAL A 172 11.06 -14.72 -8.15
C VAL A 172 9.85 -15.33 -8.83
N TYR A 173 9.64 -14.98 -10.09
CA TYR A 173 8.41 -15.32 -10.80
C TYR A 173 8.68 -16.01 -12.14
N GLU A 174 7.70 -16.79 -12.58
CA GLU A 174 7.58 -17.35 -13.92
C GLU A 174 6.14 -17.14 -14.41
N ASP A 175 5.99 -16.41 -15.52
CA ASP A 175 4.72 -16.16 -16.19
C ASP A 175 4.69 -16.89 -17.52
N LYS A 176 3.63 -17.66 -17.77
CA LYS A 176 3.37 -18.35 -19.03
C LYS A 176 2.15 -17.73 -19.70
N ASP A 177 2.35 -17.12 -20.86
CA ASP A 177 1.28 -16.72 -21.77
C ASP A 177 1.02 -17.90 -22.72
N LEU A 178 -0.12 -18.57 -22.52
CA LEU A 178 -0.48 -19.78 -23.27
C LEU A 178 -1.00 -19.44 -24.68
N ILE A 179 -1.47 -18.21 -24.88
CA ILE A 179 -2.00 -17.74 -26.18
C ILE A 179 -0.83 -17.43 -27.12
N ARG A 180 0.17 -16.70 -26.62
CA ARG A 180 1.36 -16.32 -27.39
C ARG A 180 2.47 -17.36 -27.32
N ASN A 181 2.32 -18.38 -26.48
CA ASN A 181 3.34 -19.39 -26.19
C ASN A 181 4.68 -18.76 -25.77
N THR A 182 4.60 -17.82 -24.82
CA THR A 182 5.77 -17.10 -24.30
C THR A 182 5.93 -17.36 -22.82
N THR A 183 7.17 -17.39 -22.34
CA THR A 183 7.45 -17.51 -20.91
C THR A 183 8.32 -16.34 -20.45
N SER A 184 7.89 -15.61 -19.44
CA SER A 184 8.71 -14.59 -18.78
C SER A 184 9.18 -15.13 -17.44
N LYS A 185 10.46 -14.94 -17.12
CA LYS A 185 11.00 -15.25 -15.79
C LYS A 185 11.81 -14.08 -15.27
N GLY A 186 11.78 -13.87 -13.98
CA GLY A 186 12.51 -12.74 -13.43
C GLY A 186 12.53 -12.67 -11.92
N THR A 187 13.10 -11.58 -11.46
CA THR A 187 13.09 -11.18 -10.05
C THR A 187 12.64 -9.74 -9.95
N LYS A 188 11.72 -9.48 -9.03
CA LYS A 188 11.32 -8.14 -8.60
C LYS A 188 11.74 -7.96 -7.15
N THR A 189 12.42 -6.86 -6.86
CA THR A 189 12.76 -6.49 -5.49
C THR A 189 12.13 -5.15 -5.16
N PHE A 190 11.28 -5.13 -4.14
CA PHE A 190 10.72 -3.91 -3.59
C PHE A 190 11.36 -3.60 -2.25
N THR A 191 11.69 -2.32 -2.03
CA THR A 191 12.14 -1.81 -0.73
C THR A 191 11.17 -0.74 -0.26
N TYR A 192 10.79 -0.79 1.01
CA TYR A 192 9.80 0.09 1.61
C TYR A 192 10.39 0.87 2.77
N GLN A 193 9.98 2.13 2.89
CA GLN A 193 10.19 2.92 4.10
C GLN A 193 8.86 3.48 4.56
N TYR A 194 8.75 3.65 5.87
CA TYR A 194 7.54 4.12 6.53
C TYR A 194 7.79 5.48 7.19
N PRO A 195 6.80 6.39 7.17
CA PRO A 195 6.91 7.67 7.83
C PRO A 195 6.84 7.52 9.36
N ASN A 196 7.23 8.58 10.06
CA ASN A 196 7.15 8.66 11.51
C ASN A 196 5.82 9.27 12.00
N HIS A 197 4.72 8.91 11.33
CA HIS A 197 3.37 9.29 11.70
C HIS A 197 2.42 8.10 11.61
N HIS A 198 1.18 8.25 12.08
CA HIS A 198 0.21 7.17 12.03
C HIS A 198 -0.13 6.77 10.60
N GLY A 199 -0.47 5.49 10.42
CA GLY A 199 -1.07 5.04 9.18
C GLY A 199 -2.54 5.43 9.10
N PHE A 200 -3.00 5.76 7.90
CA PHE A 200 -4.41 5.99 7.60
C PHE A 200 -5.31 4.86 8.14
N SER A 201 -4.88 3.62 7.97
CA SER A 201 -5.61 2.40 8.32
C SER A 201 -5.20 1.78 9.66
N GLU A 202 -4.29 2.42 10.41
CA GLU A 202 -3.63 1.82 11.58
C GLU A 202 -4.60 1.36 12.67
N ASN A 203 -5.69 2.10 12.86
CA ASN A 203 -6.69 1.83 13.87
C ASN A 203 -7.82 0.90 13.41
N ILE A 204 -7.83 0.49 12.13
CA ILE A 204 -8.83 -0.43 11.59
C ILE A 204 -8.49 -1.84 12.06
N LYS A 205 -9.41 -2.46 12.80
CA LYS A 205 -9.22 -3.81 13.35
C LYS A 205 -8.90 -4.82 12.26
N GLY A 206 -7.92 -5.68 12.49
CA GLY A 206 -7.53 -6.76 11.60
C GLY A 206 -6.65 -6.34 10.41
N MET A 207 -6.54 -5.04 10.13
CA MET A 207 -5.71 -4.55 9.01
C MET A 207 -4.21 -4.80 9.25
N ASP A 208 -3.78 -4.77 10.52
CA ASP A 208 -2.41 -5.09 10.92
C ASP A 208 -2.01 -6.54 10.57
N LYS A 209 -2.98 -7.45 10.44
CA LYS A 209 -2.75 -8.86 10.07
C LYS A 209 -2.53 -9.06 8.58
N LEU A 210 -2.83 -8.06 7.76
CA LEU A 210 -2.72 -8.10 6.31
C LEU A 210 -1.47 -7.35 5.80
N SER A 211 -0.49 -7.04 6.66
CA SER A 211 0.67 -6.20 6.30
C SER A 211 1.51 -6.74 5.13
N TYR A 212 1.60 -8.07 4.96
CA TYR A 212 2.27 -8.75 3.84
C TYR A 212 1.30 -9.43 2.87
N SER A 213 0.00 -9.12 2.99
CA SER A 213 -1.03 -9.67 2.13
C SER A 213 -0.87 -9.17 0.71
N SER A 214 -1.22 -10.01 -0.28
CA SER A 214 -1.28 -9.56 -1.67
C SER A 214 -2.42 -8.56 -1.92
N PHE A 215 -3.49 -8.62 -1.13
CA PHE A 215 -4.53 -7.58 -1.14
C PHE A 215 -3.97 -6.21 -0.70
N ALA A 216 -3.06 -6.17 0.27
CA ALA A 216 -2.50 -4.92 0.78
C ALA A 216 -1.28 -4.39 0.00
N ILE A 217 -0.39 -5.29 -0.44
CA ILE A 217 0.90 -4.94 -1.09
C ILE A 217 1.24 -5.78 -2.31
N GLY A 218 0.26 -6.44 -2.91
CA GLY A 218 0.42 -7.30 -4.09
C GLY A 218 0.39 -6.57 -5.42
N PHE A 219 0.67 -5.26 -5.45
CA PHE A 219 0.90 -4.56 -6.71
C PHE A 219 2.08 -5.18 -7.47
N GLU A 220 2.02 -5.09 -8.79
CA GLU A 220 2.97 -5.73 -9.71
C GLU A 220 4.11 -4.79 -10.09
N ARG A 221 3.84 -3.48 -10.04
CA ARG A 221 4.75 -2.37 -10.34
C ARG A 221 4.52 -1.22 -9.39
N VAL A 222 5.55 -0.41 -9.13
CA VAL A 222 5.37 0.80 -8.30
C VAL A 222 4.44 1.80 -8.98
N PHE A 223 4.44 1.84 -10.31
CA PHE A 223 3.49 2.64 -11.08
C PHE A 223 2.01 2.30 -10.86
N ASP A 224 1.69 1.09 -10.36
CA ASP A 224 0.30 0.75 -10.02
C ASP A 224 -0.23 1.65 -8.89
N LEU A 225 0.67 2.28 -8.11
CA LEU A 225 0.35 3.31 -7.11
C LEU A 225 -0.06 4.66 -7.71
N TYR A 226 -0.03 4.85 -9.04
CA TYR A 226 -0.65 6.04 -9.65
C TYR A 226 -2.11 5.82 -10.02
N ASN A 227 -2.60 4.59 -9.94
CA ASN A 227 -3.98 4.31 -10.32
C ASN A 227 -4.90 4.59 -9.12
N PRO A 228 -5.70 5.68 -9.14
CA PRO A 228 -6.51 6.09 -7.99
C PRO A 228 -7.64 5.09 -7.64
N TYR A 229 -7.77 4.00 -8.40
CA TYR A 229 -8.81 2.98 -8.26
C TYR A 229 -8.30 1.65 -7.70
N SER A 230 -7.01 1.51 -7.41
CA SER A 230 -6.38 0.22 -7.12
C SER A 230 -5.72 0.19 -5.75
N TYR A 231 -6.27 -0.54 -4.77
CA TYR A 231 -5.60 -1.15 -3.59
C TYR A 231 -4.72 -0.28 -2.66
N MET A 232 -4.54 1.01 -2.95
CA MET A 232 -3.49 1.89 -2.41
C MET A 232 -3.66 2.33 -0.95
N ILE A 233 -4.79 2.01 -0.32
CA ILE A 233 -5.24 2.73 0.87
C ILE A 233 -4.73 2.08 2.17
N TYR A 234 -4.03 0.94 2.09
CA TYR A 234 -3.81 0.11 3.28
C TYR A 234 -2.46 0.30 3.98
N LEU A 235 -1.40 0.84 3.34
CA LEU A 235 -0.11 1.06 4.01
C LEU A 235 0.53 2.42 3.69
N PRO A 236 0.97 3.18 4.72
CA PRO A 236 1.55 4.51 4.55
C PRO A 236 3.04 4.40 4.18
N PHE A 237 3.41 4.25 2.91
CA PHE A 237 4.82 4.26 2.53
C PHE A 237 5.32 5.70 2.37
N SER A 238 6.43 6.06 3.01
CA SER A 238 7.14 7.33 2.72
C SER A 238 8.02 7.22 1.48
N TYR A 239 8.50 6.02 1.19
CA TYR A 239 9.31 5.72 0.03
C TYR A 239 9.14 4.26 -0.38
N ILE A 240 9.16 4.05 -1.69
CA ILE A 240 9.18 2.73 -2.30
C ILE A 240 10.14 2.73 -3.48
N LYS A 241 10.92 1.66 -3.58
CA LYS A 241 11.82 1.38 -4.70
C LYS A 241 11.49 0.02 -5.27
N GLU A 242 11.50 -0.09 -6.59
CA GLU A 242 11.41 -1.34 -7.34
C GLU A 242 12.66 -1.54 -8.19
N ASP A 243 13.24 -2.72 -8.11
CA ASP A 243 14.31 -3.20 -8.98
C ASP A 243 13.81 -4.46 -9.71
N ILE A 244 13.72 -4.42 -11.04
CA ILE A 244 13.25 -5.55 -11.86
C ILE A 244 14.37 -6.06 -12.76
N ASN A 245 14.47 -7.39 -12.81
CA ASN A 245 15.21 -8.10 -13.84
C ASN A 245 14.31 -9.17 -14.43
N SER A 246 14.10 -9.18 -15.76
CA SER A 246 13.37 -10.26 -16.39
C SER A 246 13.84 -10.62 -17.79
N THR A 247 13.64 -11.88 -18.15
CA THR A 247 13.88 -12.43 -19.48
C THR A 247 12.58 -13.04 -20.00
N THR A 248 12.23 -12.69 -21.23
CA THR A 248 11.06 -13.26 -21.92
C THR A 248 11.53 -14.15 -23.07
N TYR A 249 11.06 -15.39 -23.07
CA TYR A 249 11.32 -16.39 -24.08
C TYR A 249 10.16 -16.45 -25.07
N HIS A 250 10.49 -16.40 -26.35
CA HIS A 250 9.58 -16.50 -27.49
C HIS A 250 10.07 -17.60 -28.44
N SER A 251 9.27 -17.96 -29.44
CA SER A 251 9.65 -19.01 -30.41
C SER A 251 10.85 -18.64 -31.29
N ASP A 252 11.10 -17.34 -31.49
CA ASP A 252 12.13 -16.76 -32.35
C ASP A 252 13.37 -16.28 -31.58
N GLY A 253 13.42 -16.47 -30.25
CA GLY A 253 14.55 -16.09 -29.41
C GLY A 253 14.14 -15.66 -28.00
N PHE A 254 14.93 -14.76 -27.41
CA PHE A 254 14.62 -14.18 -26.11
C PHE A 254 14.84 -12.68 -26.12
N SER A 255 14.06 -11.97 -25.31
CA SER A 255 14.25 -10.55 -25.03
C SER A 255 14.61 -10.37 -23.55
N TYR A 256 15.55 -9.48 -23.29
CA TYR A 256 15.89 -9.08 -21.93
C TYR A 256 15.17 -7.77 -21.61
N ARG A 257 14.41 -7.75 -20.52
CA ARG A 257 13.96 -6.49 -19.92
C ARG A 257 15.04 -6.09 -18.92
N GLY A 258 15.85 -5.10 -19.35
CA GLY A 258 16.94 -4.52 -18.58
C GLY A 258 16.54 -4.10 -17.17
N PHE A 259 17.54 -4.00 -16.29
CA PHE A 259 17.47 -3.49 -14.92
C PHE A 259 16.65 -2.20 -14.88
N GLY A 260 15.36 -2.33 -14.55
CA GLY A 260 14.47 -1.20 -14.36
C GLY A 260 14.45 -0.87 -12.89
N THR A 261 14.89 0.33 -12.55
CA THR A 261 14.79 0.87 -11.20
C THR A 261 13.79 2.01 -11.21
N ASP A 262 12.67 1.83 -10.52
CA ASP A 262 11.63 2.84 -10.34
C ASP A 262 11.56 3.25 -8.87
N GLU A 263 11.51 4.55 -8.58
CA GLU A 263 11.51 5.09 -7.22
C GLU A 263 10.42 6.13 -7.01
N PHE A 264 9.74 6.03 -5.87
CA PHE A 264 8.61 6.89 -5.51
C PHE A 264 8.75 7.32 -4.07
N LYS A 265 8.41 8.58 -3.83
CA LYS A 265 8.33 9.21 -2.52
C LYS A 265 6.89 9.65 -2.27
N THR A 266 6.48 9.59 -1.02
CA THR A 266 5.17 10.09 -0.61
C THR A 266 5.35 11.21 0.38
N GLU A 267 4.73 12.34 0.11
CA GLU A 267 4.66 13.46 1.03
C GLU A 267 3.33 13.47 1.76
N TYR A 268 3.42 13.78 3.06
CA TYR A 268 2.28 13.79 3.96
C TYR A 268 2.15 15.14 4.64
N VAL A 269 0.91 15.60 4.76
CA VAL A 269 0.52 16.61 5.76
C VAL A 269 -0.27 15.88 6.83
N VAL A 270 0.03 16.14 8.09
CA VAL A 270 -0.63 15.50 9.24
C VAL A 270 -1.44 16.48 10.07
N ASN A 271 -2.45 15.99 10.78
CA ASN A 271 -3.19 16.76 11.77
C ASN A 271 -2.46 16.82 13.13
N ALA A 272 -3.06 17.49 14.11
CA ALA A 272 -2.53 17.60 15.47
C ALA A 272 -2.38 16.26 16.21
N HIS A 273 -3.08 15.21 15.77
CA HIS A 273 -2.97 13.85 16.30
C HIS A 273 -2.00 12.98 15.50
N ASN A 274 -1.18 13.57 14.61
CA ASN A 274 -0.20 12.88 13.79
C ASN A 274 -0.80 11.85 12.79
N TYR A 275 -2.03 12.06 12.34
CA TYR A 275 -2.66 11.29 11.26
C TYR A 275 -2.61 12.05 9.93
N PRO A 276 -2.36 11.37 8.79
CA PRO A 276 -2.24 12.02 7.49
C PRO A 276 -3.58 12.59 7.03
N THR A 277 -3.62 13.88 6.70
CA THR A 277 -4.77 14.59 6.13
C THR A 277 -4.59 14.92 4.66
N ARG A 278 -3.35 14.89 4.16
CA ARG A 278 -3.02 14.97 2.73
C ARG A 278 -1.91 13.99 2.38
N ILE A 279 -2.02 13.34 1.23
CA ILE A 279 -1.07 12.37 0.69
C ILE A 279 -0.78 12.73 -0.77
N GLU A 280 0.50 12.88 -1.11
CA GLU A 280 0.94 13.23 -2.46
C GLU A 280 2.08 12.30 -2.89
N TYR A 281 1.92 11.64 -4.05
CA TYR A 281 2.89 10.68 -4.58
C TYR A 281 3.78 11.35 -5.63
N LYS A 282 5.08 11.35 -5.36
CA LYS A 282 6.12 11.93 -6.23
C LYS A 282 6.99 10.83 -6.80
N SER A 283 6.92 10.64 -8.11
CA SER A 283 7.82 9.76 -8.84
C SER A 283 9.06 10.54 -9.26
N THR A 284 10.20 9.85 -9.27
CA THR A 284 11.48 10.41 -9.72
C THR A 284 11.72 10.23 -11.23
N ILE A 285 10.72 9.78 -11.99
CA ILE A 285 10.84 9.45 -13.41
C ILE A 285 10.37 10.65 -14.25
N GLU A 286 11.26 11.21 -15.09
CA GLU A 286 11.03 12.46 -15.86
C GLU A 286 9.72 12.44 -16.70
N GLU A 287 9.33 11.29 -17.27
CA GLU A 287 8.07 11.17 -18.04
C GLU A 287 6.80 11.19 -17.17
N SER A 288 6.94 11.02 -15.85
CA SER A 288 5.84 11.08 -14.89
C SER A 288 5.71 12.44 -14.19
N GLU A 289 6.71 13.32 -14.27
CA GLU A 289 6.63 14.69 -13.76
C GLU A 289 5.51 15.52 -14.44
N ASN A 290 5.07 15.09 -15.63
CA ASN A 290 3.95 15.69 -16.37
C ASN A 290 2.61 14.95 -16.18
N ARG A 291 2.52 13.91 -15.33
CA ARG A 291 1.32 13.07 -15.16
C ARG A 291 0.64 13.25 -13.80
N ASP A 292 0.14 14.45 -13.54
CA ASP A 292 -0.91 14.74 -12.56
C ASP A 292 -0.41 15.39 -11.26
N ASN A 293 -0.78 16.67 -11.09
CA ASN A 293 -0.75 17.41 -9.82
C ASN A 293 -1.88 16.92 -8.88
N GLY A 294 -2.02 15.60 -8.77
CA GLY A 294 -3.07 14.95 -8.01
C GLY A 294 -2.65 14.74 -6.55
N TYR A 295 -3.59 14.87 -5.62
CA TYR A 295 -3.34 14.54 -4.22
C TYR A 295 -4.60 13.94 -3.59
N PHE A 296 -4.39 13.17 -2.52
CA PHE A 296 -5.46 12.66 -1.69
C PHE A 296 -5.62 13.54 -0.46
N THR A 297 -6.85 13.79 -0.06
CA THR A 297 -7.18 14.32 1.27
C THR A 297 -7.92 13.27 2.07
N VAL A 298 -7.69 13.27 3.38
CA VAL A 298 -8.30 12.32 4.32
C VAL A 298 -9.07 13.08 5.38
N GLU A 299 -10.30 12.63 5.62
CA GLU A 299 -11.13 13.07 6.74
C GLU A 299 -11.32 11.92 7.74
N TYR A 300 -11.22 12.25 9.02
CA TYR A 300 -11.40 11.34 10.14
C TYR A 300 -12.71 11.63 10.87
N ASN A 301 -13.20 10.66 11.63
CA ASN A 301 -14.27 10.91 12.60
C ASN A 301 -13.85 11.98 13.62
N LYS A 302 -14.85 12.70 14.13
CA LYS A 302 -14.68 13.77 15.12
C LYS A 302 -14.68 13.22 16.54
#